data_AF-A0A3M0BMZ2-F1
#
_entry.id   AF-A0A3M0BMZ2-F1
#
_cell.length_a   1.000
_cell.length_b   1.000
_cell.length_c   1.000
_cell.angle_alpha   90.00
_cell.angle_beta   90.00
_cell.angle_gamma   90.00
#
_symmetry.space_group_name_H-M   'P 1'
#
loop_
_entity.id
_entity.type
_entity.pdbx_description
1 polymer ?
#
loop_
_entity_poly.entity_id
_entity_poly.type
_entity_poly.pdbx_seq_one_letter_code
_entity_poly.pdbx_strand_id
1 'polypeptide(L)'
;MINKIKLIFWLIILLAVAYFVSMNVQPSVSINILPTLKTPQLPLALIIIISMIIGAIVILLFAITDWFSFKIEKLKVIRQLNLTKNELEKCQKENEKLKKEVEDLKKQLEIEKNKQNIQVEEVEKEEE
;
A
#
# COMPACT_ATOMS: atom_id res chain seq x y z
N MET A 1 2.81 -31.33 15.68
CA MET A 1 1.65 -32.18 16.09
C MET A 1 0.29 -31.54 15.78
N ILE A 2 0.11 -30.25 16.03
CA ILE A 2 -1.15 -29.51 15.74
C ILE A 2 -1.67 -29.70 14.31
N ASN A 3 -0.80 -29.69 13.29
CA ASN A 3 -1.25 -29.90 11.91
C ASN A 3 -1.75 -31.34 11.64
N LYS A 4 -1.19 -32.35 12.31
CA LYS A 4 -1.65 -33.75 12.18
C LYS A 4 -3.01 -33.95 12.86
N ILE A 5 -3.19 -33.36 14.04
CA ILE A 5 -4.48 -33.36 14.76
C ILE A 5 -5.56 -32.61 13.96
N LYS A 6 -5.22 -31.44 13.39
CA LYS A 6 -6.10 -30.69 12.49
C LYS A 6 -6.52 -31.51 11.28
N LEU A 7 -5.61 -32.29 10.69
CA LEU A 7 -5.91 -33.17 9.56
C LEU A 7 -6.88 -34.29 9.96
N ILE A 8 -6.61 -34.98 11.07
CA ILE A 8 -7.52 -36.02 11.60
C ILE A 8 -8.91 -35.43 11.88
N PHE A 9 -8.97 -34.24 12.48
CA PHE A 9 -10.24 -33.57 12.78
C PHE A 9 -11.01 -33.21 11.50
N TRP A 10 -10.32 -32.68 10.50
CA TRP A 10 -10.92 -32.41 9.18
C TRP A 10 -11.39 -33.67 8.48
N LEU A 11 -10.66 -34.77 8.60
CA LEU A 11 -11.05 -36.06 8.04
C LEU A 11 -12.34 -36.57 8.68
N ILE A 12 -12.48 -36.46 10.00
CA ILE A 12 -13.70 -36.84 10.73
C ILE A 12 -14.89 -35.99 10.27
N ILE A 13 -14.70 -34.66 10.14
CA ILE A 13 -15.73 -33.76 9.61
C ILE A 13 -16.14 -34.16 8.19
N LEU A 14 -15.16 -34.45 7.33
CA LEU A 14 -15.42 -34.88 5.95
C LEU A 14 -16.24 -36.17 5.89
N LEU A 15 -15.90 -37.16 6.72
CA LEU A 15 -16.66 -38.40 6.85
C LEU A 15 -18.08 -38.16 7.38
N ALA A 16 -18.25 -37.28 8.36
CA ALA A 16 -19.56 -36.93 8.89
C ALA A 16 -20.44 -36.24 7.83
N VAL A 17 -19.87 -35.33 7.03
CA VAL A 17 -20.57 -34.69 5.92
C VAL A 17 -20.93 -35.71 4.83
N ALA A 18 -20.01 -36.61 4.47
CA ALA A 18 -20.29 -37.66 3.49
C ALA A 18 -21.41 -38.61 3.96
N TYR A 19 -21.41 -39.00 5.24
CA TYR A 19 -22.48 -39.77 5.85
C TYR A 19 -23.81 -39.01 5.86
N PHE A 20 -23.80 -37.74 6.25
CA PHE A 20 -24.98 -36.87 6.25
C PHE A 20 -25.58 -36.74 4.84
N VAL A 21 -24.74 -36.48 3.83
CA VAL A 21 -25.19 -36.40 2.43
C VAL A 21 -25.76 -37.74 1.97
N SER A 22 -25.10 -38.87 2.30
CA SER A 22 -25.57 -40.23 1.96
C SER A 22 -26.95 -40.56 2.54
N MET A 23 -27.21 -40.14 3.79
CA MET A 23 -28.52 -40.36 4.43
C MET A 23 -29.61 -39.40 3.93
N ASN A 24 -29.23 -38.23 3.42
CA ASN A 24 -30.16 -37.19 2.95
C ASN A 24 -30.13 -37.03 1.42
N VAL A 25 -29.86 -38.13 0.70
CA VAL A 25 -29.74 -38.18 -0.77
C VAL A 25 -31.03 -37.76 -1.48
N GLN A 26 -32.20 -37.89 -0.85
CA GLN A 26 -33.48 -37.50 -1.44
C GLN A 26 -33.86 -36.06 -1.06
N PRO A 27 -34.32 -35.24 -2.02
CA PRO A 27 -34.57 -35.56 -3.42
C PRO A 27 -33.30 -35.55 -4.29
N SER A 28 -33.19 -36.57 -5.14
CA SER A 28 -32.21 -36.61 -6.23
C SER A 28 -32.79 -35.90 -7.45
N VAL A 29 -32.07 -34.95 -8.02
CA VAL A 29 -32.54 -34.14 -9.14
C VAL A 29 -31.57 -34.20 -10.32
N SER A 30 -32.11 -34.22 -11.54
CA SER A 30 -31.33 -34.04 -12.77
C SER A 30 -31.36 -32.56 -13.16
N ILE A 31 -30.20 -31.97 -13.43
CA ILE A 31 -30.09 -30.59 -13.89
C ILE A 31 -29.87 -30.59 -15.40
N ASN A 32 -30.56 -29.70 -16.10
CA ASN A 32 -30.27 -29.41 -17.51
C ASN A 32 -29.12 -28.40 -17.54
N ILE A 33 -27.93 -28.84 -17.92
CA ILE A 33 -26.77 -27.94 -18.09
C ILE A 33 -26.92 -27.17 -19.41
N LEU A 34 -27.36 -27.88 -20.45
CA LEU A 34 -27.69 -27.35 -21.78
C LEU A 34 -29.05 -27.95 -22.22
N PRO A 35 -29.70 -27.39 -23.25
CA PRO A 35 -31.00 -27.87 -23.73
C PRO A 35 -31.03 -29.37 -24.04
N THR A 36 -29.90 -29.95 -24.46
CA THR A 36 -29.76 -31.37 -24.80
C THR A 36 -28.95 -32.20 -23.80
N LEU A 37 -28.33 -31.58 -22.78
CA LEU A 37 -27.48 -32.28 -21.80
C LEU A 37 -28.08 -32.21 -20.40
N LYS A 38 -28.41 -33.39 -19.88
CA LYS A 38 -28.86 -33.61 -18.50
C LYS A 38 -27.78 -34.30 -17.69
N THR A 39 -27.61 -33.88 -16.44
CA THR A 39 -26.77 -34.63 -15.49
C THR A 39 -27.46 -35.91 -15.06
N PRO A 40 -26.70 -36.93 -14.60
CA PRO A 40 -27.27 -38.01 -13.79
C PRO A 40 -27.99 -37.42 -12.56
N GLN A 41 -28.85 -38.23 -11.94
CA GLN A 41 -29.56 -37.84 -10.72
C GLN A 41 -28.54 -37.63 -9.60
N LEU A 42 -28.39 -36.38 -9.16
CA LEU A 42 -27.48 -36.01 -8.08
C LEU A 42 -28.30 -35.57 -6.87
N PRO A 43 -27.82 -35.86 -5.64
CA PRO A 43 -28.43 -35.34 -4.42
C PRO A 43 -28.51 -33.81 -4.46
N LEU A 44 -29.70 -33.24 -4.18
CA LEU A 44 -29.89 -31.79 -4.19
C LEU A 44 -28.91 -31.06 -3.25
N ALA A 45 -28.63 -31.63 -2.08
CA ALA A 45 -27.69 -31.07 -1.12
C ALA A 45 -26.28 -30.87 -1.72
N LEU A 46 -25.82 -31.83 -2.53
CA LEU A 46 -24.50 -31.78 -3.17
C LEU A 46 -24.45 -30.65 -4.21
N ILE A 47 -25.53 -30.45 -4.97
CA ILE A 47 -25.67 -29.35 -5.93
C ILE A 47 -25.60 -28.00 -5.22
N ILE A 48 -26.34 -27.83 -4.12
CA ILE A 48 -26.37 -26.59 -3.33
C ILE A 48 -24.97 -26.28 -2.77
N ILE A 49 -24.30 -27.28 -2.21
CA ILE A 49 -22.94 -27.12 -1.66
C ILE A 49 -21.97 -26.69 -2.75
N ILE A 50 -21.98 -27.34 -3.92
CA ILE A 50 -21.11 -26.95 -5.04
C ILE A 50 -21.41 -25.54 -5.51
N SER A 51 -22.70 -25.18 -5.66
CA SER A 51 -23.11 -23.83 -6.06
C SER A 51 -22.64 -22.77 -5.07
N MET A 52 -22.75 -23.04 -3.76
CA MET A 52 -22.27 -22.15 -2.70
C MET A 52 -20.75 -21.99 -2.74
N ILE A 53 -20.00 -23.08 -2.95
CA ILE A 53 -18.55 -23.04 -3.09
C ILE A 53 -18.15 -22.20 -4.30
N ILE A 54 -18.82 -22.38 -5.45
CA ILE A 54 -18.56 -21.57 -6.65
C ILE A 54 -18.83 -20.09 -6.36
N GLY A 55 -19.95 -19.76 -5.70
CA GLY A 55 -20.25 -18.39 -5.28
C GLY A 55 -19.16 -17.79 -4.38
N ALA A 56 -18.68 -18.54 -3.40
CA ALA A 56 -17.58 -18.12 -2.53
C ALA A 56 -16.27 -17.92 -3.31
N ILE A 57 -15.96 -18.78 -4.29
CA ILE A 57 -14.80 -18.63 -5.17
C ILE A 57 -14.92 -17.34 -5.99
N VAL A 58 -16.10 -17.02 -6.53
CA VAL A 58 -16.32 -15.78 -7.29
C VAL A 58 -16.10 -14.55 -6.42
N ILE A 59 -16.62 -14.53 -5.18
CA ILE A 59 -16.38 -13.45 -4.22
C ILE A 59 -14.87 -13.31 -3.93
N LEU A 60 -14.18 -14.43 -3.74
CA LEU A 60 -12.74 -14.44 -3.51
C LEU A 60 -11.96 -13.87 -4.70
N LEU A 61 -12.37 -14.21 -5.93
CA LEU A 61 -11.75 -13.65 -7.14
C LEU A 61 -11.89 -12.13 -7.18
N PHE A 62 -13.06 -11.58 -6.87
CA PHE A 62 -13.24 -10.12 -6.78
C PHE A 62 -12.37 -9.49 -5.69
N ALA A 63 -12.30 -10.11 -4.50
CA ALA A 63 -11.46 -9.63 -3.42
C ALA A 63 -9.96 -9.59 -3.80
N ILE A 64 -9.48 -10.55 -4.61
CA ILE A 64 -8.10 -10.55 -5.11
C ILE A 64 -7.87 -9.39 -6.07
N THR A 65 -8.83 -9.08 -6.94
CA THR A 65 -8.75 -7.93 -7.85
C THR A 65 -8.67 -6.61 -7.08
N ASP A 66 -9.51 -6.43 -6.06
CA ASP A 66 -9.50 -5.24 -5.21
C ASP A 66 -8.16 -5.10 -4.47
N TRP A 67 -7.64 -6.20 -3.94
CA TRP A 67 -6.34 -6.21 -3.28
C TRP A 67 -5.19 -5.83 -4.21
N PHE A 68 -5.26 -6.27 -5.47
CA PHE A 68 -4.26 -5.92 -6.48
C PHE A 68 -4.29 -4.43 -6.82
N SER A 69 -5.48 -3.87 -7.03
CA SER A 69 -5.68 -2.42 -7.24
C SER A 69 -5.13 -1.60 -6.06
N PHE A 70 -5.47 -2.01 -4.85
CA PHE A 70 -4.97 -1.37 -3.63
C PHE A 70 -3.44 -1.40 -3.50
N LYS A 71 -2.80 -2.52 -3.88
CA LYS A 71 -1.33 -2.60 -3.89
C LYS A 71 -0.70 -1.62 -4.89
N ILE A 72 -1.29 -1.48 -6.07
CA ILE A 72 -0.79 -0.54 -7.09
C ILE A 72 -0.90 0.90 -6.58
N GLU A 73 -2.03 1.27 -5.99
CA GLU A 73 -2.23 2.59 -5.41
C GLU A 73 -1.23 2.87 -4.30
N LYS A 74 -1.05 1.92 -3.38
CA LYS A 74 -0.04 2.04 -2.31
C LYS A 74 1.36 2.28 -2.88
N LEU A 75 1.73 1.58 -3.96
CA LEU A 75 3.03 1.77 -4.59
C LEU A 75 3.18 3.16 -5.24
N LYS A 76 2.12 3.67 -5.86
CA LYS A 76 2.10 5.05 -6.40
C LYS A 76 2.28 6.08 -5.29
N VAL A 77 1.56 5.94 -4.19
CA VAL A 77 1.66 6.85 -3.03
C VAL A 77 3.08 6.84 -2.44
N ILE A 78 3.68 5.65 -2.26
CA ILE A 78 5.07 5.54 -1.76
C ILE A 78 6.06 6.23 -2.71
N ARG A 79 5.89 6.08 -4.03
CA ARG A 79 6.74 6.78 -5.00
C ARG A 79 6.62 8.29 -4.89
N GLN A 80 5.39 8.82 -4.80
CA GLN A 80 5.16 10.25 -4.61
C GLN A 80 5.78 10.75 -3.31
N LEU A 81 5.61 10.01 -2.21
CA LEU A 81 6.20 10.34 -0.91
C LEU A 81 7.73 10.48 -0.99
N ASN A 82 8.39 9.54 -1.67
CA ASN A 82 9.84 9.58 -1.85
C ASN A 82 10.30 10.76 -2.72
N LEU A 83 9.55 11.10 -3.77
CA LEU A 83 9.84 12.27 -4.60
C LEU A 83 9.71 13.56 -3.79
N THR A 84 8.59 13.76 -3.10
CA THR A 84 8.37 14.94 -2.26
C THR A 84 9.40 15.04 -1.15
N LYS A 85 9.79 13.92 -0.52
CA LYS A 85 10.85 13.92 0.49
C LYS A 85 12.20 14.37 -0.07
N ASN A 86 12.56 13.90 -1.27
CA ASN A 86 13.79 14.31 -1.94
C ASN A 86 13.78 15.80 -2.34
N GLU A 87 12.64 16.31 -2.80
CA GLU A 87 12.46 17.73 -3.11
C GLU A 87 12.56 18.60 -1.86
N LEU A 88 11.96 18.15 -0.76
CA LEU A 88 12.03 18.83 0.53
C LEU A 88 13.48 18.90 1.03
N GLU A 89 14.23 17.79 0.94
CA GLU A 89 15.64 17.77 1.35
C GLU A 89 16.52 18.71 0.50
N LYS A 90 16.26 18.78 -0.82
CA LYS A 90 16.94 19.74 -1.70
C LYS A 90 16.64 21.19 -1.31
N CYS A 91 15.36 21.50 -1.11
CA CYS A 91 14.92 22.84 -0.72
C CYS A 91 15.46 23.26 0.67
N GLN A 92 15.58 22.32 1.61
CA GLN A 92 16.22 22.55 2.91
C GLN A 92 17.70 22.87 2.75
N LYS A 93 18.45 22.09 1.96
CA LYS A 93 19.87 22.36 1.67
C LYS A 93 20.08 23.70 1.00
N GLU A 94 19.21 24.07 0.06
CA GLU A 94 19.27 25.36 -0.62
C GLU A 94 18.99 26.53 0.34
N ASN A 95 17.98 26.39 1.20
CA ASN A 95 17.71 27.36 2.27
C ASN A 95 18.90 27.53 3.23
N GLU A 96 19.57 26.44 3.61
CA GLU A 96 20.77 26.53 4.45
C GLU A 96 21.93 27.25 3.77
N LYS A 97 22.14 27.02 2.47
CA LYS A 97 23.15 27.73 1.68
C LYS A 97 22.85 29.22 1.61
N LEU A 98 21.62 29.58 1.24
CA LEU A 98 21.19 30.97 1.14
C LEU A 98 21.29 31.69 2.48
N LYS A 99 20.96 31.03 3.60
CA LYS A 99 21.14 31.60 4.94
C LYS A 99 22.60 31.92 5.24
N LYS A 100 23.53 31.02 4.90
CA LYS A 100 24.98 31.26 5.06
C LYS A 100 25.46 32.43 4.19
N GLU A 101 25.05 32.46 2.92
CA GLU A 101 25.41 33.52 1.99
C GLU A 101 24.91 34.90 2.45
N VAL A 102 23.67 34.97 2.95
CA VAL A 102 23.12 36.19 3.57
C VAL A 102 23.92 36.60 4.81
N GLU A 103 24.38 35.66 5.63
CA GLU A 103 25.20 35.96 6.81
C GLU A 103 26.59 36.48 6.42
N ASP A 104 27.23 35.87 5.43
CA ASP A 104 28.53 36.28 4.92
C ASP A 104 28.47 37.67 4.26
N LEU A 105 27.45 37.93 3.45
CA LEU A 105 27.21 39.24 2.85
C LEU A 105 26.96 40.33 3.91
N LYS A 106 26.23 40.01 4.99
CA LYS A 106 26.03 40.94 6.11
C LYS A 106 27.36 41.29 6.79
N LYS A 107 28.23 40.31 7.04
CA LYS A 107 29.56 40.53 7.62
C LYS A 107 30.41 41.41 6.71
N GLN A 108 30.41 41.15 5.39
CA GLN A 108 31.13 41.98 4.42
C GLN A 108 30.62 43.43 4.43
N LEU A 109 29.30 43.62 4.45
CA LEU A 109 28.67 44.94 4.46
C LEU A 109 28.99 45.73 5.74
N GLU A 110 29.12 45.05 6.88
CA GLU A 110 29.54 45.65 8.15
C GLU A 110 31.02 46.08 8.13
N ILE A 111 31.90 45.26 7.55
CA ILE A 111 33.31 45.59 7.34
C ILE A 111 33.46 46.79 6.40
N GLU A 112 32.70 46.84 5.30
CA GLU A 112 32.72 47.96 4.36
C GLU A 112 32.20 49.26 4.99
N LYS A 113 31.12 49.19 5.79
CA LYS A 113 30.64 50.34 6.57
C LYS A 113 31.70 50.85 7.55
N ASN A 114 32.39 49.97 8.25
CA ASN A 114 33.46 50.35 9.17
C ASN A 114 34.67 50.97 8.43
N LYS A 115 35.00 50.49 7.22
CA LYS A 115 36.05 51.10 6.38
C LYS A 115 35.67 52.49 5.87
N GLN A 116 34.42 52.72 5.51
CA GLN A 116 33.94 54.04 5.09
C GLN A 116 33.89 55.07 6.24
N ASN A 117 33.87 54.62 7.51
CA ASN A 117 33.86 55.48 8.69
C ASN A 117 35.26 55.87 9.22
N ILE A 118 36.37 55.46 8.59
CA ILE A 118 37.76 55.69 9.07
C ILE A 118 38.57 56.61 8.11
N GLN A 119 37.93 57.51 7.36
CA GLN A 119 38.67 58.51 6.57
C GLN A 119 38.15 59.93 6.83
N VAL A 120 38.47 60.51 7.99
CA VAL A 120 38.95 61.90 8.13
C VAL A 120 39.72 61.99 9.45
N GLU A 121 41.06 61.99 9.41
CA GLU A 121 41.87 62.71 10.40
C GLU A 121 42.64 63.76 9.60
N GLU A 122 42.35 65.01 9.92
CA GLU A 122 42.88 66.21 9.26
C GLU A 122 44.40 66.25 9.44
N VAL A 123 45.11 66.39 8.33
CA VAL A 123 46.50 66.86 8.36
C VAL A 123 46.42 68.37 8.56
N GLU A 124 46.42 68.82 9.81
CA GLU A 124 46.79 70.20 10.14
C GLU A 124 48.25 70.40 9.79
N LYS A 125 48.49 71.17 8.72
CA LYS A 125 49.81 71.70 8.39
C LYS A 125 50.14 72.82 9.40
N GLU A 126 51.18 72.58 10.19
CA GLU A 126 51.99 73.65 10.78
C GLU A 126 52.56 74.51 9.66
N GLU A 127 52.16 75.79 9.57
CA GLU A 127 52.94 76.83 8.88
C GLU A 127 52.79 78.17 9.64
N GLU A 128 53.91 78.55 10.26
CA GLU A 128 54.45 79.89 10.60
C GLU A 128 53.88 80.72 11.76
#